data_AF-A0A9Q1BKM3-F1
#
_entry.id   AF-A0A9Q1BKM3-F1
#
_cell.length_a   1.000
_cell.length_b   1.000
_cell.length_c   1.000
_cell.angle_alpha   90.00
_cell.angle_beta   90.00
_cell.angle_gamma   90.00
#
_symmetry.space_group_name_H-M   'P 1'
#
loop_
_entity.id
_entity.type
_entity.pdbx_description
1 polymer ?
#
loop_
_entity_poly.entity_id
_entity_poly.type
_entity_poly.pdbx_seq_one_letter_code
_entity_poly.pdbx_strand_id
1 'polypeptide(L)'
;MTGAHQIEDMLQACTWLSYDTCTARDFTTTMTDFGACKQFCTPSSEACHLKRRLSWLVMTSVRKVERMRKWSLKHFSLSFLQVLIHPPNELPLVRRNGFSVAPGFETEISIKKMKTQHLPLPYEPGCEDRNLRYSGVYTSDLCRYECEVDKLIEICGCKDITYPGML
;
A
#
# COMPACT_ATOMS: atom_id res chain seq x y z
N MET A 1 -12.90 -14.91 -3.89
CA MET A 1 -11.95 -14.47 -4.94
C MET A 1 -10.86 -15.53 -5.08
N THR A 2 -10.97 -16.43 -6.05
CA THR A 2 -10.08 -17.61 -6.20
C THR A 2 -8.84 -17.35 -7.06
N GLY A 3 -8.71 -16.18 -7.67
CA GLY A 3 -7.58 -15.82 -8.56
C GLY A 3 -6.47 -14.97 -7.92
N ALA A 4 -6.57 -14.61 -6.65
CA ALA A 4 -5.59 -13.79 -5.95
C ALA A 4 -4.59 -14.62 -5.15
N HIS A 5 -3.36 -14.12 -4.99
CA HIS A 5 -2.37 -14.73 -4.12
C HIS A 5 -2.83 -14.72 -2.66
N GLN A 6 -2.83 -15.90 -2.03
CA GLN A 6 -3.09 -16.04 -0.60
C GLN A 6 -1.83 -15.68 0.19
N ILE A 7 -2.00 -15.04 1.35
CA ILE A 7 -0.87 -14.60 2.20
C ILE A 7 -0.19 -15.82 2.83
N GLU A 8 -0.97 -16.86 3.11
CA GLU A 8 -0.55 -18.12 3.71
C GLU A 8 0.52 -18.83 2.88
N ASP A 9 0.46 -18.74 1.54
CA ASP A 9 1.51 -19.30 0.69
C ASP A 9 2.61 -18.30 0.31
N MET A 10 2.51 -17.02 0.71
CA MET A 10 3.56 -16.01 0.50
C MET A 10 4.43 -15.80 1.74
N LEU A 11 3.83 -15.86 2.93
CA LEU A 11 4.47 -15.54 4.20
C LEU A 11 5.08 -16.80 4.81
N GLN A 12 6.39 -16.97 4.71
CA GLN A 12 7.06 -18.13 5.30
C GLN A 12 7.39 -17.91 6.78
N ALA A 13 7.99 -16.77 7.10
CA ALA A 13 8.18 -16.33 8.47
C ALA A 13 7.97 -14.82 8.59
N CYS A 14 7.49 -14.41 9.75
CA CYS A 14 7.17 -13.03 10.06
C CYS A 14 7.54 -12.77 11.52
N THR A 15 8.44 -11.83 11.72
CA THR A 15 8.80 -11.37 13.06
C THR A 15 8.61 -9.87 13.13
N TRP A 16 7.89 -9.44 14.16
CA TRP A 16 7.67 -8.04 14.50
C TRP A 16 8.42 -7.71 15.79
N LEU A 17 9.12 -6.58 15.78
CA LEU A 17 9.70 -5.93 16.96
C LEU A 17 10.79 -6.67 17.79
N SER A 18 11.25 -7.87 17.46
CA SER A 18 12.24 -8.58 18.32
C SER A 18 11.80 -10.00 18.59
N TYR A 19 10.51 -10.10 18.87
CA TYR A 19 9.99 -11.06 19.83
C TYR A 19 8.56 -11.47 19.48
N ASP A 20 7.80 -10.67 18.76
CA ASP A 20 6.42 -11.00 18.39
C ASP A 20 6.41 -11.76 17.06
N THR A 21 5.90 -12.99 17.07
CA THR A 21 5.65 -13.74 15.84
C THR A 21 4.36 -13.24 15.21
N CYS A 22 4.45 -12.66 14.02
CA CYS A 22 3.26 -12.33 13.23
C CYS A 22 2.85 -13.50 12.34
N THR A 23 1.57 -13.52 11.98
CA THR A 23 0.96 -14.57 11.17
C THR A 23 0.14 -13.98 10.03
N ALA A 24 -0.32 -14.83 9.11
CA ALA A 24 -1.25 -14.44 8.05
C ALA A 24 -2.50 -13.69 8.54
N ARG A 25 -2.93 -13.92 9.79
CA ARG A 25 -4.11 -13.29 10.40
C ARG A 25 -3.92 -11.81 10.71
N ASP A 26 -2.68 -11.37 10.83
CA ASP A 26 -2.33 -9.97 11.13
C ASP A 26 -2.34 -9.09 9.87
N PHE A 27 -2.62 -9.69 8.71
CA PHE A 27 -2.72 -9.01 7.43
C PHE A 27 -4.18 -8.92 6.98
N THR A 28 -4.58 -7.72 6.57
CA THR A 28 -5.87 -7.52 5.91
C THR A 28 -5.68 -7.46 4.39
N THR A 29 -6.69 -7.89 3.63
CA THR A 29 -6.64 -7.75 2.18
C THR A 29 -7.26 -6.44 1.75
N THR A 30 -6.50 -5.64 0.99
CA THR A 30 -6.93 -4.35 0.43
C THR A 30 -6.77 -4.39 -1.08
N MET A 31 -7.77 -3.95 -1.83
CA MET A 31 -7.70 -3.89 -3.29
C MET A 31 -6.93 -2.64 -3.73
N THR A 32 -5.97 -2.81 -4.63
CA THR A 32 -5.16 -1.75 -5.24
C THR A 32 -5.03 -2.00 -6.73
N ASP A 33 -4.37 -1.09 -7.44
CA ASP A 33 -4.07 -1.22 -8.86
C ASP A 33 -3.22 -2.47 -9.21
N PHE A 34 -2.56 -3.10 -8.23
CA PHE A 34 -1.87 -4.39 -8.38
C PHE A 34 -2.73 -5.62 -8.00
N GLY A 35 -4.03 -5.41 -7.73
CA GLY A 35 -4.97 -6.44 -7.30
C GLY A 35 -5.09 -6.54 -5.77
N ALA A 36 -5.25 -7.75 -5.26
CA ALA A 36 -5.47 -8.02 -3.84
C ALA A 36 -4.16 -7.95 -3.05
N CYS A 37 -3.84 -6.78 -2.52
CA CYS A 37 -2.67 -6.55 -1.68
C CYS A 37 -2.92 -6.94 -0.23
N LYS A 38 -1.82 -7.22 0.50
CA LYS A 38 -1.85 -7.59 1.91
C LYS A 38 -1.25 -6.45 2.73
N GLN A 39 -2.03 -5.92 3.65
CA GLN A 39 -1.65 -4.78 4.48
C GLN A 39 -1.43 -5.27 5.91
N PHE A 40 -0.21 -5.09 6.39
CA PHE A 40 0.13 -5.22 7.80
C PHE A 40 -0.11 -3.88 8.49
N CYS A 41 -0.48 -3.89 9.77
CA CYS A 41 -0.70 -2.67 10.55
C CYS A 41 -1.78 -1.76 9.89
N THR A 42 -3.04 -2.15 10.09
CA THR A 42 -4.22 -1.29 9.81
C THR A 42 -4.59 -0.43 11.02
N PRO A 43 -5.42 0.62 10.88
CA PRO A 43 -5.84 1.48 12.00
C PRO A 43 -6.46 0.72 13.17
N SER A 44 -7.12 -0.41 12.89
CA SER A 44 -7.76 -1.28 13.89
C SER A 44 -6.79 -2.29 14.53
N SER A 45 -5.55 -2.39 14.04
CA SER A 45 -4.54 -3.33 14.54
C SER A 45 -3.70 -2.71 15.66
N GLU A 46 -3.53 -3.44 16.75
CA GLU A 46 -2.64 -3.06 17.86
C GLU A 46 -1.16 -2.94 17.42
N ALA A 47 -0.76 -3.66 16.37
CA ALA A 47 0.60 -3.60 15.81
C ALA A 47 1.01 -2.18 15.39
N CYS A 48 0.05 -1.33 15.01
CA CYS A 48 0.32 0.07 14.64
C CYS A 48 0.53 1.03 15.81
N HIS A 49 0.07 0.68 17.00
CA HIS A 49 0.02 1.61 18.14
C HIS A 49 1.30 1.59 18.99
N LEU A 50 2.24 0.68 18.69
CA LEU A 50 3.50 0.54 19.42
C LEU A 50 4.48 1.69 19.12
N LYS A 51 4.63 2.60 20.09
CA LYS A 51 5.60 3.71 20.09
C LYS A 51 7.02 3.24 20.46
N ARG A 52 7.60 2.27 19.75
CA ARG A 52 9.01 1.86 19.97
C ARG A 52 9.92 2.46 18.90
N ARG A 53 11.13 2.88 19.31
CA ARG A 53 12.11 3.58 18.47
C ARG A 53 12.75 2.71 17.38
N LEU A 54 12.59 1.39 17.46
CA LEU A 54 13.19 0.41 16.56
C LEU A 54 12.13 -0.67 16.28
N SER A 55 11.33 -0.46 15.25
CA SER A 55 10.43 -1.47 14.72
C SER A 55 11.06 -2.06 13.48
N TRP A 56 11.46 -3.33 13.56
CA TRP A 56 11.89 -4.12 12.42
C TRP A 56 10.77 -5.12 12.13
N LEU A 57 10.44 -5.22 10.85
CA LEU A 57 9.60 -6.27 10.31
C LEU A 57 10.51 -7.09 9.41
N VAL A 58 10.83 -8.31 9.82
CA VAL A 58 11.48 -9.27 8.93
C VAL A 58 10.40 -10.19 8.40
N MET A 59 10.16 -10.04 7.10
CA MET A 59 9.32 -10.94 6.33
C MET A 59 10.24 -11.73 5.41
N THR A 60 10.31 -13.04 5.65
CA THR A 60 10.88 -13.95 4.66
C THR A 60 9.73 -14.42 3.78
N SER A 61 9.69 -13.86 2.57
CA SER A 61 8.85 -14.38 1.49
C SER A 61 9.73 -15.27 0.63
N VAL A 62 9.54 -16.58 0.75
CA VAL A 62 10.05 -17.54 -0.23
C VAL A 62 8.82 -18.09 -0.93
N ARG A 63 8.57 -17.68 -2.17
CA ARG A 63 7.70 -18.46 -3.05
C ARG A 63 8.54 -19.14 -4.12
N LYS A 64 8.26 -20.43 -4.30
CA LYS A 64 8.38 -21.13 -5.59
C LYS A 64 8.01 -20.12 -6.66
N VAL A 65 8.97 -19.75 -7.51
CA VAL A 65 8.69 -18.97 -8.71
C VAL A 65 7.76 -19.82 -9.56
N GLU A 66 6.45 -19.66 -9.39
CA GLU A 66 5.51 -20.07 -10.40
C GLU A 66 5.75 -19.13 -11.57
N ARG A 67 6.61 -19.61 -12.47
CA ARG A 67 6.84 -19.06 -13.80
C ARG A 67 5.46 -18.92 -14.43
N MET A 68 4.90 -17.71 -14.37
CA MET A 68 3.60 -17.39 -14.95
C MET A 68 3.55 -17.95 -16.35
N ARG A 69 2.76 -18.99 -16.53
CA ARG A 69 2.61 -19.69 -17.79
C ARG A 69 1.32 -19.18 -18.42
N LYS A 70 1.32 -17.94 -18.95
CA LYS A 70 0.59 -17.65 -20.20
C LYS A 70 0.71 -16.23 -20.76
N TRP A 71 0.90 -16.27 -22.08
CA TRP A 71 0.32 -15.48 -23.15
C TRP A 71 0.52 -13.96 -23.14
N SER A 72 1.50 -13.58 -23.97
CA SER A 72 1.43 -12.46 -24.92
C SER A 72 0.96 -11.13 -24.32
N LEU A 73 1.93 -10.30 -23.93
CA LEU A 73 2.18 -8.96 -24.51
C LEU A 73 3.28 -8.28 -23.67
N LYS A 74 4.44 -8.04 -24.30
CA LYS A 74 5.47 -6.99 -24.08
C LYS A 74 5.62 -6.28 -22.71
N HIS A 75 5.28 -6.90 -21.59
CA HIS A 75 5.63 -6.45 -20.25
C HIS A 75 6.65 -7.45 -19.73
N PHE A 76 7.88 -6.99 -19.48
CA PHE A 76 8.90 -7.79 -18.83
C PHE A 76 8.27 -8.47 -17.62
N SER A 77 8.30 -9.81 -17.59
CA SER A 77 7.82 -10.62 -16.47
C SER A 77 8.82 -10.50 -15.31
N LEU A 78 9.03 -9.28 -14.81
CA LEU A 78 9.81 -9.03 -13.61
C LEU A 78 8.98 -9.57 -12.45
N SER A 79 9.50 -10.61 -11.80
CA SER A 79 8.96 -11.07 -10.53
C SER A 79 9.47 -10.11 -9.47
N PHE A 80 8.60 -9.30 -8.88
CA PHE A 80 8.91 -8.41 -7.76
C PHE A 80 7.71 -8.35 -6.80
N LEU A 81 7.98 -7.95 -5.55
CA LEU A 81 6.96 -7.52 -4.61
C LEU A 81 6.89 -5.99 -4.63
N GLN A 82 5.71 -5.41 -4.91
CA GLN A 82 5.52 -3.97 -4.69
C GLN A 82 5.20 -3.73 -3.22
N VAL A 83 5.98 -2.86 -2.61
CA VAL A 83 5.87 -2.51 -1.19
C VAL A 83 5.59 -1.03 -1.08
N LEU A 84 4.63 -0.67 -0.24
CA LEU A 84 4.32 0.71 0.12
C LEU A 84 4.32 0.82 1.64
N ILE A 85 5.05 1.80 2.17
CA ILE A 85 5.02 2.19 3.58
C ILE A 85 4.25 3.50 3.65
N HIS A 86 3.11 3.50 4.34
CA HIS A 86 2.23 4.66 4.43
C HIS A 86 1.54 4.75 5.80
N PRO A 87 0.98 5.92 6.18
CA PRO A 87 0.14 6.06 7.36
C PRO A 87 -1.08 5.10 7.32
N PRO A 88 -1.47 4.46 8.45
CA PRO A 88 -2.51 3.44 8.44
C PRO A 88 -3.89 3.92 7.92
N ASN A 89 -4.19 5.20 8.08
CA ASN A 89 -5.46 5.83 7.70
C ASN A 89 -5.46 6.42 6.28
N GLU A 90 -4.37 6.27 5.53
CA GLU A 90 -4.25 6.74 4.15
C GLU A 90 -4.58 5.60 3.15
N LEU A 91 -5.20 5.93 2.02
CA LEU A 91 -5.43 4.96 0.95
C LEU A 91 -4.09 4.52 0.31
N PRO A 92 -3.88 3.21 0.06
CA PRO A 92 -2.62 2.70 -0.46
C PRO A 92 -2.47 2.92 -1.96
N LEU A 93 -1.87 4.04 -2.37
CA LEU A 93 -1.55 4.34 -3.77
C LEU A 93 -0.25 3.64 -4.23
N VAL A 94 -0.27 2.30 -4.29
CA VAL A 94 0.92 1.46 -4.54
C VAL A 94 1.59 1.80 -5.88
N ARG A 95 0.83 2.03 -6.96
CA ARG A 95 1.41 2.47 -8.25
C ARG A 95 2.30 3.70 -8.18
N ARG A 96 1.88 4.67 -7.36
CA ARG A 96 2.43 6.02 -7.36
C ARG A 96 3.57 6.14 -6.36
N ASN A 97 3.38 5.54 -5.18
CA ASN A 97 4.22 5.77 -4.01
C ASN A 97 4.97 4.51 -3.55
N GLY A 98 4.72 3.36 -4.17
CA GLY A 98 5.37 2.09 -3.85
C GLY A 98 6.75 1.95 -4.48
N PHE A 99 7.52 0.98 -3.99
CA PHE A 99 8.80 0.56 -4.54
C PHE A 99 8.85 -0.97 -4.70
N SER A 100 9.68 -1.43 -5.62
CA SER A 100 9.78 -2.85 -5.97
C SER A 100 10.91 -3.53 -5.21
N VAL A 101 10.62 -4.68 -4.61
CA VAL A 101 11.59 -5.57 -3.97
C VAL A 101 11.78 -6.80 -4.86
N ALA A 102 13.01 -7.06 -5.26
CA ALA A 102 13.35 -8.22 -6.08
C ALA A 102 13.45 -9.50 -5.23
N PRO A 103 13.02 -10.65 -5.75
CA PRO A 103 13.24 -11.93 -5.10
C PRO A 103 14.72 -12.33 -5.15
N GLY A 104 15.14 -13.20 -4.23
CA GLY A 104 16.50 -13.74 -4.18
C GLY A 104 17.51 -12.89 -3.41
N PHE A 105 17.06 -11.79 -2.80
CA PHE A 105 17.89 -10.92 -1.96
C PHE A 105 17.23 -10.68 -0.60
N GLU A 106 18.06 -10.51 0.42
CA GLU A 106 17.64 -9.88 1.67
C GLU A 106 17.63 -8.36 1.46
N THR A 107 16.46 -7.74 1.61
CA THR A 107 16.30 -6.29 1.40
C THR A 107 16.02 -5.62 2.74
N GLU A 108 17.00 -4.84 3.22
CA GLU A 108 16.85 -4.05 4.44
C GLU A 108 16.33 -2.65 4.10
N ILE A 109 15.22 -2.24 4.73
CA ILE A 109 14.59 -0.94 4.48
C ILE A 109 14.62 -0.12 5.77
N SER A 110 15.49 0.88 5.80
CA SER A 110 15.57 1.84 6.90
C SER A 110 14.58 2.99 6.70
N ILE A 111 13.72 3.23 7.69
CA ILE A 111 12.64 4.23 7.63
C ILE A 111 12.94 5.38 8.58
N LYS A 112 12.87 6.62 8.09
CA LYS A 112 12.91 7.84 8.92
C LYS A 112 11.58 8.59 8.80
N LYS A 113 10.82 8.66 9.90
CA LYS A 113 9.59 9.45 9.94
C LYS A 113 9.91 10.95 9.93
N MET A 114 9.38 11.66 8.94
CA MET A 114 9.42 13.11 8.85
C MET A 114 8.01 13.67 8.97
N LYS A 115 7.84 14.75 9.73
CA LYS A 115 6.58 15.48 9.84
C LYS A 115 6.82 16.93 9.42
N THR A 116 6.16 17.36 8.36
CA THR A 116 6.17 18.74 7.90
C THR A 116 4.85 19.39 8.30
N GLN A 117 4.91 20.63 8.78
CA GLN A 117 3.74 21.45 9.08
C GLN A 117 3.92 22.78 8.35
N HIS A 118 2.98 23.08 7.46
CA HIS A 118 2.95 24.35 6.75
C HIS A 118 1.94 25.28 7.43
N LEU A 119 2.10 26.58 7.19
CA LEU A 119 1.17 27.60 7.65
C LEU A 119 0.05 27.79 6.61
N PRO A 120 -1.18 28.17 7.05
CA PRO A 120 -2.24 28.57 6.13
C PRO A 120 -1.89 29.90 5.43
N LEU A 121 -2.69 30.26 4.44
CA LEU A 121 -2.62 31.59 3.81
C LEU A 121 -2.63 32.69 4.89
N PRO A 122 -1.81 33.75 4.76
CA PRO A 122 -1.08 34.19 3.55
C PRO A 122 0.35 33.64 3.38
N TYR A 123 0.79 32.69 4.23
CA TYR A 123 2.14 32.13 4.13
C TYR A 123 2.23 31.10 3.01
N GLU A 124 3.24 31.19 2.14
CA GLU A 124 3.45 30.22 1.05
C GLU A 124 3.92 28.85 1.58
N PRO A 125 3.47 27.71 0.97
CA PRO A 125 2.68 27.61 -0.25
C PRO A 125 1.16 27.79 -0.05
N GLY A 126 0.70 28.11 1.16
CA GLY A 126 -0.72 28.23 1.50
C GLY A 126 -1.37 26.85 1.56
N CYS A 127 -1.44 26.24 2.75
CA CYS A 127 -2.18 24.99 2.90
C CYS A 127 -3.68 25.25 3.06
N GLU A 128 -4.47 24.54 2.25
CA GLU A 128 -5.92 24.40 2.42
C GLU A 128 -6.25 22.93 2.59
N ASP A 129 -6.91 22.60 3.70
CA ASP A 129 -7.45 21.25 3.92
C ASP A 129 -8.81 21.15 3.24
N ARG A 130 -8.91 20.22 2.29
CA ARG A 130 -10.16 19.92 1.58
C ARG A 130 -10.68 18.55 1.98
N ASN A 131 -11.99 18.45 2.21
CA ASN A 131 -12.65 17.17 2.35
C ASN A 131 -12.67 16.44 1.00
N LEU A 132 -12.05 15.25 0.96
CA LEU A 132 -12.09 14.35 -0.17
C LEU A 132 -13.35 13.46 -0.07
N ARG A 133 -13.89 13.07 -1.22
CA ARG A 133 -15.06 12.18 -1.33
C ARG A 133 -14.72 10.73 -1.02
N TYR A 134 -13.54 10.28 -1.45
CA TYR A 134 -13.17 8.86 -1.38
C TYR A 134 -12.18 8.53 -0.25
N SER A 135 -11.69 9.53 0.49
CA SER A 135 -10.73 9.36 1.59
C SER A 135 -11.13 10.16 2.82
N GLY A 136 -10.94 9.56 4.01
CA GLY A 136 -11.12 10.25 5.29
C GLY A 136 -9.95 11.17 5.69
N VAL A 137 -8.89 11.21 4.88
CA VAL A 137 -7.68 12.03 5.11
C VAL A 137 -7.33 12.77 3.82
N TYR A 138 -6.96 14.04 3.96
CA TYR A 138 -6.44 14.84 2.86
C TYR A 138 -4.92 14.66 2.72
N THR A 139 -4.48 14.31 1.52
CA THR A 139 -3.08 14.45 1.07
C THR A 139 -3.07 14.98 -0.37
N SER A 140 -1.96 15.60 -0.78
CA SER A 140 -1.83 16.12 -2.15
C SER A 140 -1.99 15.03 -3.21
N ASP A 141 -1.51 13.82 -2.93
CA ASP A 141 -1.62 12.68 -3.85
C ASP A 141 -3.06 12.19 -3.95
N LEU A 142 -3.79 12.14 -2.82
CA LEU A 142 -5.19 11.74 -2.82
C LEU A 142 -6.10 12.78 -3.48
N CYS A 143 -5.79 14.07 -3.37
CA CYS A 143 -6.50 15.12 -4.09
C CYS A 143 -6.34 14.98 -5.62
N ARG A 144 -5.10 14.75 -6.08
CA ARG A 144 -4.82 14.48 -7.50
C ARG A 144 -5.50 13.20 -7.97
N TYR A 145 -5.43 12.15 -7.17
CA TYR A 145 -6.04 10.86 -7.47
C TYR A 145 -7.58 10.97 -7.57
N GLU A 146 -8.23 11.69 -6.66
CA GLU A 146 -9.68 11.97 -6.73
C GLU A 146 -10.04 12.71 -8.03
N CYS A 147 -9.27 13.73 -8.41
CA CYS A 147 -9.48 14.46 -9.67
C CYS A 147 -9.37 13.53 -10.90
N GLU A 148 -8.39 12.61 -10.91
CA GLU A 148 -8.24 11.60 -11.97
C GLU A 148 -9.46 10.68 -12.05
N VAL A 149 -9.98 10.21 -10.91
CA VAL A 149 -11.19 9.37 -10.82
C VAL A 149 -12.42 10.10 -11.30
N ASP A 150 -12.60 11.35 -10.87
CA ASP A 150 -13.76 12.14 -11.24
C ASP A 150 -13.79 12.40 -12.75
N LYS A 151 -12.62 12.68 -13.35
CA LYS A 151 -12.51 12.82 -14.80
C LYS A 151 -12.77 11.51 -15.54
N LEU A 152 -12.34 10.37 -15.00
CA LEU A 152 -12.64 9.06 -15.56
C LEU A 152 -14.16 8.80 -15.56
N ILE A 153 -14.84 9.10 -14.47
CA ILE A 153 -16.30 8.94 -14.36
C ILE A 153 -17.04 9.89 -15.31
N GLU A 154 -16.61 11.15 -15.39
CA GLU A 154 -17.21 12.16 -16.28
C GLU A 154 -17.12 11.75 -17.76
N ILE A 155 -15.97 11.20 -18.18
CA ILE A 155 -15.71 10.86 -19.59
C ILE A 155 -16.25 9.47 -19.94
N CYS A 156 -16.03 8.48 -19.07
CA CYS A 156 -16.27 7.07 -19.37
C CYS A 156 -17.51 6.50 -18.67
N GLY A 157 -18.07 7.18 -17.68
CA GLY A 157 -19.24 6.71 -16.91
C GLY A 157 -18.94 5.52 -15.99
N CYS A 158 -17.68 5.18 -15.74
CA CYS A 158 -17.29 4.04 -14.92
C CYS A 158 -16.03 4.33 -14.10
N LYS A 159 -15.79 3.49 -13.09
CA LYS A 159 -14.55 3.47 -12.31
C LYS A 159 -14.12 2.03 -12.02
N ASP A 160 -12.82 1.82 -11.91
CA ASP A 160 -12.22 0.54 -11.50
C ASP A 160 -12.65 0.11 -10.08
N ILE A 161 -12.67 -1.20 -9.83
CA ILE A 161 -13.04 -1.80 -8.53
C ILE A 161 -12.10 -1.39 -7.39
N THR A 162 -10.89 -0.93 -7.73
CA THR A 162 -9.88 -0.49 -6.77
C THR A 162 -10.15 0.89 -6.20
N TYR A 163 -11.07 1.67 -6.80
CA TYR A 163 -11.43 2.99 -6.29
C TYR A 163 -12.42 2.91 -5.12
N PRO A 164 -12.14 3.56 -3.97
CA PRO A 164 -13.07 3.58 -2.84
C PRO A 164 -14.38 4.34 -3.12
N GLY A 165 -15.42 4.04 -2.33
CA GLY A 165 -16.77 4.60 -2.46
C GLY A 165 -17.66 3.87 -3.49
N MET A 166 -18.98 3.87 -3.31
CA MET A 166 -19.91 3.42 -4.36
C MET A 166 -20.15 4.54 -5.39
N LEU A 167 -20.62 4.18 -6.59
CA LEU A 167 -21.18 5.14 -7.56
C LEU A 167 -22.48 5.74 -7.03
#